data_AF-A0A6N7M9X9-F1
#
_entry.id   AF-A0A6N7M9X9-F1
#
_cell.length_a   1.000
_cell.length_b   1.000
_cell.length_c   1.000
_cell.angle_alpha   90.00
_cell.angle_beta   90.00
_cell.angle_gamma   90.00
#
_symmetry.space_group_name_H-M   'P 1'
#
loop_
_entity.id
_entity.type
_entity.pdbx_description
1 polymer ?
#
loop_
_entity_poly.entity_id
_entity_poly.type
_entity_poly.pdbx_seq_one_letter_code
_entity_poly.pdbx_strand_id
1 'polypeptide(L)' 'MEEQDSLRKDVIWFTEKNKIGYTELFSISDFNFRKTLSFVNAYKSGKFGAKPNLGSIYLTNK' A
#
# COMPACT_ATOMS: atom_id res chain seq x y z
N MET A 1 -14.35 3.71 -17.12
CA MET A 1 -13.95 4.57 -15.99
C MET A 1 -12.78 3.85 -15.33
N GLU A 2 -11.59 4.44 -15.31
CA GLU A 2 -10.44 3.81 -14.66
C GLU A 2 -10.67 3.78 -13.14
N GLU A 3 -10.26 2.71 -12.43
CA GLU A 3 -10.40 2.57 -10.96
C GLU A 3 -9.88 3.81 -10.20
N GLN A 4 -8.92 4.50 -10.79
CA GLN A 4 -8.22 5.63 -10.20
C GLN A 4 -9.08 6.91 -10.10
N ASP A 5 -10.03 7.13 -11.01
CA ASP A 5 -10.87 8.34 -11.01
C ASP A 5 -11.87 8.37 -9.85
N SER A 6 -12.17 7.21 -9.25
CA SER A 6 -13.10 7.07 -8.13
C SER A 6 -12.41 7.19 -6.76
N LEU A 7 -11.09 7.05 -6.70
CA LEU A 7 -10.34 6.96 -5.45
C LEU A 7 -9.71 8.30 -5.08
N ARG A 8 -10.21 8.94 -4.01
CA ARG A 8 -9.62 10.17 -3.47
C ARG A 8 -8.40 9.86 -2.60
N LYS A 9 -7.34 10.65 -2.77
CA LYS A 9 -6.07 10.44 -2.03
C LYS A 9 -6.17 10.76 -0.55
N ASP A 10 -7.00 11.70 -0.16
CA ASP A 10 -7.15 12.16 1.22
C ASP A 10 -7.82 11.12 2.15
N VAL A 11 -8.43 10.07 1.58
CA VAL A 11 -9.05 8.99 2.35
C VAL A 11 -8.24 7.70 2.35
N ILE A 12 -7.06 7.68 1.74
CA ILE A 12 -6.21 6.48 1.65
C ILE A 12 -5.09 6.55 2.68
N TRP A 13 -5.05 5.52 3.52
CA TRP A 13 -4.08 5.30 4.58
C TRP A 13 -3.46 3.93 4.44
N PHE A 14 -2.17 3.84 4.74
CA PHE A 14 -1.37 2.63 4.69
C PHE A 14 -0.86 2.27 6.07
N THR A 15 -0.68 0.97 6.29
CA THR A 15 -0.08 0.45 7.52
C THR A 15 1.03 -0.52 7.19
N GLU A 16 2.18 -0.39 7.84
CA GLU A 16 3.29 -1.31 7.70
C GLU A 16 3.84 -1.71 9.08
N LYS A 17 4.04 -3.01 9.28
CA LYS A 17 4.61 -3.53 10.52
C LYS A 17 6.12 -3.64 10.37
N ASN A 18 6.85 -2.99 11.26
CA ASN A 18 8.31 -3.07 11.27
C ASN A 18 8.82 -4.35 11.96
N LYS A 19 10.14 -4.59 11.89
CA LYS A 19 10.77 -5.81 12.38
C LYS A 19 10.64 -6.05 13.89
N ILE A 20 10.35 -4.99 14.65
CA ILE A 20 10.19 -5.04 16.11
C ILE A 20 8.72 -5.07 16.54
N GLY A 21 7.79 -5.14 15.57
CA GLY A 21 6.37 -5.39 15.80
C GLY A 21 5.46 -4.16 15.84
N TYR A 22 6.03 -2.94 15.80
CA TYR A 22 5.23 -1.71 15.74
C TYR A 22 4.58 -1.55 14.37
N THR A 23 3.37 -0.99 14.36
CA THR A 23 2.66 -0.63 13.15
C THR A 23 2.81 0.86 12.91
N GLU A 24 3.35 1.23 11.75
CA GLU A 24 3.44 2.59 11.26
C GLU A 24 2.22 2.89 10.39
N LEU A 25 1.59 4.06 10.60
CA LEU A 25 0.43 4.55 9.85
C LEU A 25 0.86 5.80 9.07
N PHE A 26 0.59 5.84 7.77
CA PHE A 26 0.95 6.95 6.90
C PHE A 26 -0.05 7.13 5.75
N SER A 27 -0.18 8.34 5.20
CA SER A 27 -1.15 8.63 4.13
C SER A 27 -0.50 8.53 2.75
N ILE A 28 -1.29 8.20 1.72
CA ILE A 28 -0.82 8.36 0.34
C ILE A 28 -0.53 9.83 -0.01
N SER A 29 -1.16 10.77 0.70
CA SER A 29 -0.97 12.21 0.51
C SER A 29 0.44 12.67 0.92
N ASP A 30 1.13 11.88 1.76
CA ASP A 30 2.50 12.16 2.19
C ASP A 30 3.52 11.90 1.06
N PHE A 31 3.13 11.18 0.01
CA PHE A 31 3.99 10.89 -1.14
C PHE A 31 3.85 11.95 -2.24
N ASN A 32 5.00 12.45 -2.72
CA ASN A 32 5.04 13.35 -3.86
C ASN A 32 5.21 12.56 -5.17
N PHE A 33 4.19 12.58 -6.04
CA PHE A 33 4.24 11.95 -7.37
C PHE A 33 3.48 12.78 -8.41
N ARG A 34 3.88 12.64 -9.69
CA ARG A 34 3.25 13.36 -10.81
C ARG A 34 1.76 13.04 -10.90
N LYS A 35 0.93 14.04 -11.19
CA LYS A 35 -0.54 13.88 -11.33
C LYS A 35 -0.94 12.81 -12.34
N THR A 36 -0.12 12.60 -13.37
CA THR A 36 -0.34 11.62 -14.44
C THR A 36 0.06 10.19 -14.07
N LEU A 37 0.75 9.98 -12.94
CA LEU A 37 1.14 8.65 -12.49
C LEU A 37 -0.05 7.94 -11.85
N SER A 38 -0.27 6.68 -12.23
CA SER A 38 -1.26 5.85 -11.57
C SER A 38 -0.79 5.39 -10.19
N PHE A 39 -1.37 5.97 -9.13
CA PHE A 39 -1.03 5.58 -7.76
C PHE A 39 -1.49 4.15 -7.43
N VAL A 40 -2.56 3.67 -8.07
CA VAL A 40 -2.99 2.27 -7.93
C VAL A 40 -1.92 1.33 -8.49
N ASN A 41 -1.35 1.63 -9.66
CA ASN A 41 -0.26 0.84 -10.23
C ASN A 41 1.04 0.96 -9.42
N ALA A 42 1.32 2.15 -8.88
CA ALA A 42 2.45 2.35 -7.96
C ALA A 42 2.30 1.50 -6.69
N TYR A 43 1.10 1.43 -6.12
CA TYR A 43 0.81 0.54 -4.98
C TYR A 43 0.94 -0.94 -5.35
N LYS A 44 0.34 -1.39 -6.46
CA LYS A 44 0.42 -2.78 -6.94
C LYS A 44 1.88 -3.24 -7.16
N SER A 45 2.73 -2.33 -7.64
CA SER A 45 4.18 -2.55 -7.82
C SER A 45 5.02 -2.43 -6.53
N GLY A 46 4.41 -2.07 -5.39
CA GLY A 46 5.06 -2.00 -4.08
C GLY A 46 5.81 -0.70 -3.80
N LYS A 47 5.58 0.37 -4.56
CA LYS A 47 6.31 1.65 -4.43
C LYS A 47 6.04 2.40 -3.12
N PHE A 48 4.92 2.14 -2.46
CA PHE A 48 4.52 2.81 -1.21
C PHE A 48 4.78 1.98 0.04
N GLY A 49 5.41 0.81 -0.07
CA GLY A 49 5.41 -0.16 1.02
C GLY A 49 3.99 -0.68 1.28
N ALA A 50 3.72 -1.11 2.51
CA ALA A 50 2.40 -1.58 2.98
C ALA A 50 1.72 -2.65 2.09
N LYS A 51 2.47 -3.31 1.19
CA LYS A 51 1.95 -4.35 0.31
C LYS A 51 1.65 -5.58 1.18
N PRO A 52 0.41 -6.12 1.17
CA PRO A 52 0.05 -7.24 2.01
C PRO A 52 0.93 -8.46 1.73
N ASN A 53 1.49 -9.05 2.79
CA ASN A 53 2.07 -10.37 2.74
C ASN A 53 1.01 -11.38 3.19
N LEU A 54 0.42 -12.08 2.23
CA LEU A 54 -0.63 -13.08 2.49
C LEU A 54 -0.08 -14.39 3.05
N GLY A 55 1.24 -14.57 3.09
CA GLY A 55 1.87 -15.82 3.50
C GLY A 55 1.47 -17.01 2.61
N SER A 56 1.71 -18.21 3.14
CA SER A 56 1.25 -19.45 2.54
C SER A 56 -0.11 -19.83 3.12
N ILE A 57 -1.03 -20.29 2.28
CA ILE A 57 -2.27 -20.93 2.75
C ILE A 57 -2.03 -22.34 3.31
N TYR A 58 -0.88 -22.94 3.00
CA TYR A 58 -0.48 -24.24 3.51
C TYR A 58 0.20 -24.09 4.87
N LEU A 59 -0.24 -24.90 5.83
CA LEU A 59 0.46 -25.09 7.10
C LEU A 59 1.74 -25.89 6.82
N THR A 60 2.89 -25.24 6.97
CA THR A 60 4.18 -25.93 6.95
C THR A 60 4.53 -26.36 8.37
N ASN A 61 4.71 -27.67 8.58
CA ASN A 61 5.35 -28.18 9.80
C ASN A 61 6.82 -27.79 9.73
N LYS A 62 7.20 -26.82 10.55
CA LYS A 62 8.58 -26.33 10.69
C LYS A 62 9.28 -27.07 11.82
#